data_AF-A0A2U8HK21-F1
#
_entry.id   AF-A0A2U8HK21-F1
#
_cell.length_a   1.000
_cell.length_b   1.000
_cell.length_c   1.000
_cell.angle_alpha   90.00
_cell.angle_beta   90.00
_cell.angle_gamma   90.00
#
_symmetry.space_group_name_H-M   'P 1'
#
loop_
_entity.id
_entity.type
_entity.pdbx_description
1 polymer ?
#
loop_
_entity_poly.entity_id
_entity_poly.type
_entity_poly.pdbx_seq_one_letter_code
_entity_poly.pdbx_strand_id
1 'polypeptide(L)'
;MNRSPRECFESAATALALRKGGMTACADSIIALSDALDSYPRAAPGDDLGPAHGRARVVIDARLASDESRFATAKYALELEMAAYWALRARALPSKGKF
;
A
#
# COMPACT_ATOMS: atom_id res chain seq x y z
N MET A 1 5.01 -19.67 -9.29
CA MET A 1 5.97 -18.86 -8.50
C MET A 1 5.20 -18.31 -7.31
N ASN A 2 5.56 -18.69 -6.08
CA ASN A 2 4.97 -18.09 -4.88
C ASN A 2 5.60 -16.70 -4.68
N ARG A 3 4.80 -15.64 -4.66
CA ARG A 3 5.26 -14.31 -4.21
C ARG A 3 5.50 -14.36 -2.70
N SER A 4 6.50 -13.63 -2.23
CA SER A 4 6.70 -13.41 -0.80
C SER A 4 5.54 -12.59 -0.21
N PRO A 5 5.22 -12.74 1.09
CA PRO A 5 4.18 -11.92 1.73
C PRO A 5 4.40 -10.41 1.59
N ARG A 6 5.66 -9.96 1.59
CA ARG A 6 6.03 -8.57 1.36
C ARG A 6 5.64 -8.08 -0.04
N GLU A 7 5.89 -8.88 -1.08
CA GLU A 7 5.51 -8.55 -2.47
C GLU A 7 3.98 -8.56 -2.68
N CYS A 8 3.27 -9.45 -1.97
CA CYS A 8 1.81 -9.42 -1.93
C CYS A 8 1.29 -8.12 -1.34
N PHE A 9 1.86 -7.69 -0.20
CA PHE A 9 1.55 -6.40 0.41
C PHE A 9 1.84 -5.22 -0.52
N GLU A 10 3.04 -5.16 -1.10
CA GLU A 10 3.43 -4.12 -2.05
C GLU A 10 2.46 -4.02 -3.23
N SER A 11 2.04 -5.17 -3.78
CA SER A 11 1.07 -5.24 -4.89
C SER A 11 -0.30 -4.72 -4.46
N ALA A 12 -0.83 -5.18 -3.33
CA ALA A 12 -2.15 -4.79 -2.84
C ALA A 12 -2.20 -3.31 -2.44
N ALA A 13 -1.18 -2.83 -1.75
CA ALA A 13 -1.04 -1.42 -1.36
C ALA A 13 -0.95 -0.51 -2.58
N THR A 14 -0.16 -0.91 -3.59
CA THR A 14 -0.06 -0.18 -4.87
C THR A 14 -1.41 -0.15 -5.60
N ALA A 15 -2.09 -1.29 -5.69
CA ALA A 15 -3.38 -1.39 -6.37
C ALA A 15 -4.43 -0.47 -5.70
N LEU A 16 -4.50 -0.46 -4.37
CA LEU A 16 -5.41 0.42 -3.65
C LEU A 16 -5.05 1.90 -3.76
N ALA A 17 -3.76 2.24 -3.70
CA ALA A 17 -3.26 3.60 -3.87
C ALA A 17 -3.67 4.21 -5.22
N LEU A 18 -3.59 3.42 -6.30
CA LEU A 18 -3.93 3.87 -7.65
C LEU A 18 -5.44 3.90 -7.93
N ARG A 19 -6.24 3.10 -7.21
CA ARG A 19 -7.68 3.01 -7.44
C ARG A 19 -8.37 4.30 -7.00
N LYS A 20 -9.24 4.87 -7.84
CA LYS A 20 -10.04 6.06 -7.50
C LYS A 20 -11.38 5.66 -6.90
N GLY A 21 -11.99 6.57 -6.14
CA GLY A 21 -13.27 6.37 -5.47
C GLY A 21 -13.14 6.12 -3.96
N GLY A 22 -14.31 5.99 -3.32
CA GLY A 22 -14.45 5.74 -1.88
C GLY A 22 -14.40 4.25 -1.52
N MET A 23 -14.82 3.94 -0.30
CA MET A 23 -14.70 2.60 0.31
C MET A 23 -15.38 1.51 -0.52
N THR A 24 -16.62 1.73 -0.96
CA THR A 24 -17.39 0.78 -1.78
C THR A 24 -16.70 0.50 -3.12
N ALA A 25 -16.22 1.55 -3.80
CA ALA A 25 -15.55 1.40 -5.09
C ALA A 25 -14.21 0.66 -4.98
N CYS A 26 -13.62 0.60 -3.79
CA CYS A 26 -12.33 -0.03 -3.52
C CYS A 26 -12.44 -1.39 -2.81
N ALA A 27 -13.64 -1.95 -2.61
CA ALA A 27 -13.89 -3.10 -1.74
C ALA A 27 -12.93 -4.28 -1.96
N ASP A 28 -12.77 -4.74 -3.21
CA ASP A 28 -11.87 -5.88 -3.52
C ASP A 28 -10.41 -5.58 -3.19
N SER A 29 -9.97 -4.34 -3.45
CA SER A 29 -8.60 -3.92 -3.17
C SER A 29 -8.35 -3.78 -1.67
N ILE A 30 -9.37 -3.44 -0.89
CA ILE A 30 -9.32 -3.39 0.58
C ILE A 30 -9.22 -4.82 1.15
N ILE A 31 -9.99 -5.77 0.61
CA ILE A 31 -9.91 -7.19 1.00
C ILE A 31 -8.51 -7.74 0.72
N ALA A 32 -8.00 -7.54 -0.50
CA ALA A 32 -6.66 -7.97 -0.87
C ALA A 32 -5.56 -7.35 0.02
N LEU A 33 -5.74 -6.08 0.43
CA LEU A 33 -4.83 -5.41 1.35
C LEU A 33 -4.90 -6.01 2.76
N SER A 34 -6.10 -6.35 3.24
CA SER A 34 -6.30 -7.00 4.54
C SER A 34 -5.59 -8.36 4.59
N ASP A 35 -5.83 -9.21 3.58
CA ASP A 35 -5.19 -10.54 3.50
C ASP A 35 -3.66 -10.44 3.44
N ALA A 36 -3.15 -9.44 2.71
CA ALA A 36 -1.72 -9.19 2.63
C ALA A 36 -1.14 -8.68 3.95
N LEU A 37 -1.87 -7.84 4.71
CA LEU A 37 -1.48 -7.38 6.03
C LEU A 37 -1.48 -8.50 7.07
N ASP A 38 -2.35 -9.50 6.93
CA ASP A 38 -2.37 -10.67 7.81
C ASP A 38 -1.18 -11.59 7.50
N SER A 39 -0.83 -11.74 6.22
CA SER A 39 0.33 -12.51 5.77
C SER A 39 1.67 -11.79 6.02
N TYR A 40 1.64 -10.46 6.12
CA TYR A 40 2.77 -9.58 6.41
C TYR A 40 2.45 -8.71 7.64
N PRO A 41 2.41 -9.29 8.86
CA PRO A 41 1.85 -8.62 10.03
C PRO A 41 2.67 -7.44 10.52
N ARG A 42 3.99 -7.43 10.26
CA ARG A 42 4.89 -6.38 10.70
C ARG A 42 5.98 -6.13 9.67
N ALA A 43 6.15 -4.86 9.30
CA ALA A 43 7.31 -4.46 8.52
C ALA A 43 8.60 -4.55 9.35
N ALA A 44 9.68 -5.05 8.75
CA ALA A 44 10.98 -5.09 9.41
C ALA A 44 11.51 -3.65 9.66
N PRO A 45 12.28 -3.42 10.74
CA PRO A 45 12.96 -2.15 10.93
C PRO A 45 13.83 -1.80 9.72
N GLY A 46 13.68 -0.59 9.19
CA GLY A 46 14.39 -0.14 7.99
C GLY A 46 13.81 -0.62 6.66
N ASP A 47 12.66 -1.32 6.65
CA ASP A 47 11.94 -1.60 5.40
C ASP A 47 11.32 -0.31 4.84
N ASP A 48 11.63 0.00 3.58
CA ASP A 48 11.08 1.14 2.84
C ASP A 48 9.54 1.11 2.77
N LEU A 49 8.91 -0.07 2.93
CA LEU A 49 7.45 -0.22 2.99
C LEU A 49 6.86 0.03 4.38
N GLY A 50 7.67 0.28 5.41
CA GLY A 50 7.22 0.50 6.78
C GLY A 50 6.18 1.62 6.94
N PRO A 51 6.40 2.83 6.37
CA PRO A 51 5.41 3.90 6.40
C PRO A 51 4.10 3.51 5.72
N ALA A 52 4.16 2.89 4.54
CA ALA A 52 2.98 2.41 3.80
C ALA A 52 2.22 1.33 4.57
N HIS A 53 2.92 0.44 5.26
CA HIS A 53 2.34 -0.59 6.13
C HIS A 53 1.51 0.02 7.26
N GLY A 54 2.05 1.04 7.92
CA GLY A 54 1.32 1.81 8.94
C GLY A 54 0.05 2.45 8.39
N ARG A 55 0.12 3.09 7.20
CA ARG A 55 -1.06 3.69 6.56
C ARG A 55 -2.09 2.64 6.13
N ALA A 56 -1.65 1.51 5.62
CA ALA A 56 -2.52 0.40 5.24
C ALA A 56 -3.33 -0.12 6.43
N ARG A 57 -2.73 -0.25 7.63
CA ARG A 57 -3.46 -0.60 8.85
C ARG A 57 -4.55 0.42 9.19
N VAL A 58 -4.25 1.72 9.11
CA VAL A 58 -5.24 2.78 9.34
C VAL A 58 -6.40 2.73 8.34
N VAL A 59 -6.13 2.37 7.07
CA VAL A 59 -7.18 2.15 6.06
C VAL A 59 -8.11 1.01 6.47
N ILE A 60 -7.57 -0.12 6.91
CA ILE A 60 -8.38 -1.27 7.38
C ILE A 60 -9.18 -0.89 8.62
N ASP A 61 -8.58 -0.19 9.59
CA ASP A 61 -9.30 0.28 10.78
C ASP A 61 -10.48 1.20 10.42
N ALA A 62 -10.27 2.13 9.48
CA ALA A 62 -11.33 3.01 9.00
C ALA A 62 -12.45 2.23 8.29
N ARG A 63 -12.10 1.20 7.51
CA ARG A 63 -13.05 0.30 6.86
C ARG A 63 -13.90 -0.46 7.88
N LEU A 64 -13.27 -0.99 8.93
CA LEU A 64 -13.96 -1.73 9.99
C LEU A 64 -14.90 -0.84 10.80
N ALA A 65 -14.52 0.42 11.00
CA ALA A 65 -15.36 1.43 11.64
C ALA A 65 -16.46 2.00 10.72
N SER A 66 -16.47 1.64 9.43
CA SER A 66 -17.34 2.25 8.41
C SER A 66 -17.24 3.79 8.36
N ASP A 67 -16.05 4.33 8.62
CA ASP A 67 -15.77 5.77 8.63
C ASP A 67 -15.20 6.20 7.28
N GLU A 68 -16.06 6.73 6.40
CA GLU A 68 -15.70 7.15 5.04
C GLU A 68 -14.69 8.31 5.02
N SER A 69 -14.80 9.25 5.97
CA SER A 69 -13.90 10.40 6.04
C SER A 69 -12.48 9.95 6.42
N ARG A 70 -12.38 9.15 7.48
CA ARG A 70 -11.12 8.57 7.92
C ARG A 70 -10.54 7.64 6.86
N PHE A 71 -11.38 6.89 6.15
CA PHE A 71 -10.95 6.05 5.03
C PHE A 71 -10.33 6.90 3.92
N ALA A 72 -10.99 7.98 3.50
CA ALA A 72 -10.48 8.87 2.45
C ALA A 72 -9.12 9.49 2.84
N THR A 73 -8.98 9.98 4.07
CA THR A 73 -7.70 10.52 4.57
C THR A 73 -6.61 9.44 4.62
N ALA A 74 -6.93 8.26 5.14
CA ALA A 74 -5.97 7.17 5.26
C ALA A 74 -5.52 6.64 3.89
N LYS A 75 -6.45 6.53 2.94
CA LYS A 75 -6.18 6.12 1.56
C LYS A 75 -5.30 7.14 0.85
N TYR A 76 -5.56 8.43 1.03
CA TYR A 76 -4.70 9.48 0.46
C TYR A 76 -3.30 9.44 1.06
N ALA A 77 -3.17 9.24 2.38
CA ALA A 77 -1.88 9.05 3.00
C ALA A 77 -1.14 7.82 2.44
N LEU A 78 -1.84 6.69 2.26
CA LEU A 78 -1.27 5.49 1.61
C LEU A 78 -0.81 5.78 0.17
N GLU A 79 -1.58 6.56 -0.60
CA GLU A 79 -1.21 6.99 -1.95
C GLU A 79 0.11 7.75 -1.95
N LEU A 80 0.32 8.68 -1.01
CA LEU A 80 1.57 9.42 -0.87
C LEU A 80 2.76 8.53 -0.48
N GLU A 81 2.59 7.61 0.48
CA GLU A 81 3.68 6.69 0.87
C GLU A 81 4.08 5.76 -0.28
N MET A 82 3.09 5.22 -1.01
CA MET A 82 3.38 4.35 -2.16
C MET A 82 4.01 5.13 -3.32
N ALA A 83 3.60 6.38 -3.55
CA ALA A 83 4.25 7.24 -4.54
C ALA A 83 5.73 7.50 -4.17
N ALA A 84 6.02 7.78 -2.90
CA ALA A 84 7.37 7.96 -2.40
C ALA A 84 8.22 6.68 -2.56
N TYR A 85 7.67 5.53 -2.18
CA TYR A 85 8.30 4.22 -2.37
C TYR A 85 8.69 4.00 -3.84
N TRP A 86 7.75 4.15 -4.76
CA TRP A 86 8.02 3.95 -6.18
C TRP A 86 8.99 4.97 -6.77
N ALA A 87 8.97 6.22 -6.31
CA ALA A 87 9.94 7.23 -6.72
C ALA A 87 11.38 6.86 -6.31
N LEU A 88 11.57 6.31 -5.11
CA LEU A 88 12.87 5.81 -4.65
C LEU A 88 13.33 4.62 -5.50
N ARG A 89 12.43 3.66 -5.74
CA ARG A 89 12.72 2.49 -6.59
C ARG A 89 13.11 2.89 -8.00
N ALA A 90 12.43 3.87 -8.59
CA ALA A 90 12.75 4.37 -9.93
C ALA A 90 14.14 5.01 -10.00
N ARG A 91 14.58 5.71 -8.95
CA ARG A 91 15.93 6.31 -8.87
C ARG A 91 17.04 5.27 -8.67
N ALA A 92 16.73 4.14 -8.06
CA ALA A 92 17.67 3.04 -7.86
C ALA A 92 17.92 2.21 -9.13
N LEU A 93 17.10 2.39 -10.17
CA LEU A 93 17.35 1.75 -11.46
C LEU A 93 18.60 2.38 -12.09
N PRO A 94 19.61 1.59 -12.48
CA PRO A 94 20.77 2.14 -13.18
C PRO A 94 20.29 2.85 -14.43
N SER A 95 20.68 4.12 -14.58
CA SER A 95 20.49 4.81 -15.86
C SER A 95 21.22 3.98 -16.90
N LYS A 96 20.48 3.30 -17.78
CA LYS A 96 21.12 2.72 -18.97
C LYS A 96 21.80 3.88 -19.68
N GLY A 97 23.13 3.80 -19.75
CA GLY A 97 23.99 4.82 -20.32
C GLY A 97 23.45 5.26 -21.67
N LYS A 98 23.56 6.57 -21.91
CA LYS A 98 23.39 7.14 -23.25
C LYS A 98 24.35 6.40 -24.19
N PHE A 99 23.79 5.84 -25.27
CA PHE A 99 24.51 5.32 -26.43
C PHE A 99 25.32 6.42 -27.12
#